data_AF-A0A0L6UVL8-F1
#
_entry.id   AF-A0A0L6UVL8-F1
#
_cell.length_a   1.000
_cell.length_b   1.000
_cell.length_c   1.000
_cell.angle_alpha   90.00
_cell.angle_beta   90.00
_cell.angle_gamma   90.00
#
_symmetry.space_group_name_H-M   'P 1'
#
loop_
_entity.id
_entity.type
_entity.pdbx_description
1 polymer ?
#
loop_
_entity_poly.entity_id
_entity_poly.type
_entity_poly.pdbx_seq_one_letter_code
_entity_poly.pdbx_strand_id
1 'polypeptide(L)'
;MADNKGGTSKANIPKLDDTKFLHWLMHMKAHLCHKGLFKYITEVTVALVGAAAKAVNKKHAKTVDILMKFMSKMAFEASLLLKTRRNHTRSAI
;
A
#
# COMPACT_ATOMS: atom_id res chain seq x y z
N MET A 1 -25.92 7.68 -23.87
CA MET A 1 -25.70 7.95 -22.43
C MET A 1 -25.70 6.61 -21.72
N ALA A 2 -24.55 6.18 -21.20
CA ALA A 2 -24.43 4.93 -20.45
C ALA A 2 -23.50 5.19 -19.27
N ASP A 3 -24.03 4.99 -18.06
CA ASP A 3 -23.37 5.19 -16.78
C ASP A 3 -22.27 4.15 -16.58
N ASN A 4 -21.03 4.56 -16.79
CA ASN A 4 -19.84 3.81 -16.40
C ASN A 4 -19.63 3.94 -14.89
N LYS A 5 -20.38 3.10 -14.13
CA LYS A 5 -20.10 2.76 -12.74
C LYS A 5 -18.61 2.45 -12.62
N GLY A 6 -17.87 3.41 -12.05
CA GLY A 6 -16.46 3.25 -11.72
C GLY A 6 -16.30 2.07 -10.78
N GLY A 7 -15.90 0.93 -11.34
CA GLY A 7 -15.50 -0.24 -10.58
C GLY A 7 -14.30 0.16 -9.73
N THR A 8 -14.55 0.51 -8.48
CA THR A 8 -13.50 0.58 -7.46
C THR A 8 -12.98 -0.83 -7.31
N SER A 9 -11.92 -1.17 -8.06
CA SER A 9 -11.29 -2.48 -7.95
C SER A 9 -10.78 -2.60 -6.52
N LYS A 10 -11.47 -3.44 -5.75
CA LYS A 10 -11.04 -3.83 -4.42
C LYS A 10 -9.70 -4.53 -4.62
N ALA A 11 -8.61 -3.83 -4.33
CA ALA A 11 -7.29 -4.40 -4.51
C ALA A 11 -7.16 -5.61 -3.57
N ASN A 12 -7.13 -6.82 -4.14
CA ASN A 12 -6.91 -8.09 -3.44
C ASN A 12 -5.44 -8.23 -3.05
N ILE A 13 -4.92 -7.26 -2.32
CA ILE A 13 -3.57 -7.38 -1.77
C ILE A 13 -3.69 -8.18 -0.47
N PRO A 14 -3.00 -9.33 -0.36
CA PRO A 14 -3.06 -10.22 0.79
C PRO A 14 -2.55 -9.51 2.05
N LYS A 15 -2.97 -9.97 3.24
CA LYS A 15 -2.46 -9.44 4.51
C LYS A 15 -0.97 -9.77 4.64
N LEU A 16 -0.15 -8.80 5.05
CA LEU A 16 1.25 -9.02 5.44
C LEU A 16 1.28 -9.93 6.68
N ASP A 17 1.85 -11.12 6.50
CA ASP A 17 2.39 -11.95 7.58
C ASP A 17 3.80 -12.36 7.14
N ASP A 18 4.65 -12.77 8.08
CA ASP A 18 6.07 -13.06 7.80
C ASP A 18 6.23 -14.18 6.74
N THR A 19 5.28 -15.13 6.70
CA THR A 19 5.21 -16.20 5.66
C THR A 19 4.72 -15.70 4.29
N LYS A 20 3.98 -14.60 4.24
CA LYS A 20 3.36 -14.01 3.04
C LYS A 20 4.05 -12.73 2.59
N PHE A 21 5.17 -12.34 3.21
CA PHE A 21 5.91 -11.14 2.85
C PHE A 21 6.21 -11.08 1.34
N LEU A 22 6.70 -12.20 0.76
CA LEU A 22 7.00 -12.29 -0.66
C LEU A 22 5.76 -12.05 -1.54
N HIS A 23 4.63 -12.65 -1.17
CA HIS A 23 3.38 -12.55 -1.91
C HIS A 23 2.76 -11.15 -1.81
N TRP A 24 2.80 -10.54 -0.62
CA TRP A 24 2.42 -9.15 -0.40
C TRP A 24 3.31 -8.20 -1.22
N LEU A 25 4.63 -8.41 -1.20
CA LEU A 25 5.59 -7.61 -1.94
C LEU A 25 5.34 -7.68 -3.45
N MET A 26 5.05 -8.87 -3.99
CA MET A 26 4.67 -9.04 -5.40
C MET A 26 3.39 -8.26 -5.75
N HIS A 27 2.36 -8.31 -4.90
CA HIS A 27 1.12 -7.57 -5.14
C HIS A 27 1.31 -6.04 -5.04
N MET A 28 2.11 -5.56 -4.08
CA MET A 28 2.50 -4.16 -3.99
C MET A 28 3.24 -3.70 -5.25
N LYS A 29 4.23 -4.49 -5.68
CA LYS A 29 5.01 -4.21 -6.88
C LYS A 29 4.12 -4.14 -8.12
N ALA A 30 3.23 -5.11 -8.32
CA ALA A 30 2.28 -5.10 -9.42
C ALA A 30 1.35 -3.87 -9.40
N HIS A 31 0.84 -3.50 -8.22
CA HIS A 31 -0.03 -2.33 -8.06
C HIS A 31 0.69 -1.01 -8.40
N LEU A 32 1.93 -0.87 -7.95
CA LEU A 32 2.77 0.29 -8.23
C LEU A 32 3.21 0.35 -9.70
N CYS A 33 3.52 -0.79 -10.32
CA CYS A 33 3.80 -0.89 -11.75
C CYS A 33 2.59 -0.46 -12.59
N HIS A 34 1.39 -0.96 -12.28
CA HIS A 34 0.15 -0.57 -12.97
C HIS A 34 -0.11 0.94 -12.87
N LYS A 35 0.27 1.59 -11.76
CA LYS A 35 0.14 3.05 -11.59
C LYS A 35 1.29 3.85 -12.21
N GLY A 36 2.29 3.21 -12.80
CA GLY A 36 3.52 3.86 -13.29
C GLY A 36 4.34 4.53 -12.18
N LEU A 37 4.19 4.06 -10.93
CA LEU A 37 4.81 4.63 -9.74
C LEU A 37 6.04 3.86 -9.26
N PHE A 38 6.22 2.61 -9.71
CA PHE A 38 7.30 1.74 -9.26
C PHE A 38 8.70 2.34 -9.48
N LYS A 39 8.92 3.01 -10.62
CA LYS A 39 10.20 3.67 -10.94
C LYS A 39 10.63 4.72 -9.90
N TYR A 40 9.68 5.38 -9.24
CA TYR A 40 9.97 6.39 -8.23
C TYR A 40 10.38 5.82 -6.87
N ILE A 41 10.42 4.49 -6.72
CA ILE A 41 10.95 3.79 -5.54
C ILE A 41 12.31 3.15 -5.85
N THR A 42 12.47 2.60 -7.06
CA THR A 42 13.65 1.80 -7.41
C THR A 42 14.77 2.58 -8.07
N GLU A 43 14.48 3.72 -8.70
CA GLU A 43 15.50 4.53 -9.37
C GLU A 43 16.11 5.53 -8.39
N VAL A 44 17.44 5.56 -8.35
CA VAL A 44 18.18 6.63 -7.67
C VAL A 44 17.83 7.93 -8.36
N THR A 45 17.31 8.89 -7.58
CA THR A 45 16.87 10.17 -8.14
C THR A 45 18.08 10.94 -8.63
N VAL A 46 18.25 11.02 -9.96
CA VAL A 46 19.20 11.95 -10.59
C VAL A 46 18.89 13.37 -10.12
N ALA A 47 19.92 14.18 -9.89
CA ALA A 47 19.76 15.57 -9.49
C ALA A 47 18.97 16.34 -10.57
N LEU A 48 17.66 16.50 -10.35
CA LEU A 48 16.77 17.27 -11.20
C LEU A 48 16.57 18.66 -10.61
N VAL A 49 16.41 19.66 -11.48
CA VAL A 49 16.15 21.06 -11.09
C VAL A 49 14.85 21.55 -11.73
N GLY A 50 14.23 22.56 -11.11
CA GLY A 50 13.08 23.27 -11.67
C GLY A 50 11.80 22.42 -11.75
N ALA A 51 11.06 22.56 -12.86
CA ALA A 51 9.76 21.93 -13.03
C ALA A 51 9.82 20.39 -12.98
N ALA A 52 10.91 19.80 -13.49
CA ALA A 52 11.12 18.35 -13.47
C ALA A 52 11.25 17.82 -12.03
N ALA A 53 12.04 18.49 -11.18
CA ALA A 53 12.19 18.14 -9.77
C ALA A 53 10.83 18.18 -9.03
N LYS A 54 10.03 19.23 -9.28
CA LYS A 54 8.70 19.37 -8.66
C LYS A 54 7.75 18.24 -9.09
N ALA A 55 7.77 17.83 -10.36
CA ALA A 55 6.96 16.74 -10.86
C ALA A 55 7.36 15.38 -10.26
N VAL A 56 8.66 15.11 -10.16
CA VAL A 56 9.19 13.88 -9.53
C VAL A 56 8.86 13.84 -8.05
N ASN A 57 9.09 14.93 -7.31
CA ASN A 57 8.76 15.02 -5.88
C ASN A 57 7.27 14.78 -5.63
N LYS A 58 6.38 15.30 -6.49
CA LYS A 58 4.94 15.04 -6.38
C LYS A 58 4.60 13.57 -6.59
N LYS A 59 5.29 12.86 -7.50
CA LYS A 59 5.08 11.42 -7.72
C LYS A 59 5.65 10.60 -6.56
N HIS A 60 6.84 10.96 -6.06
CA HIS A 60 7.45 10.32 -4.91
C HIS A 60 6.57 10.44 -3.65
N ALA A 61 6.06 11.64 -3.34
CA ALA A 61 5.17 11.86 -2.20
C ALA A 61 3.88 11.04 -2.30
N LYS A 62 3.28 10.93 -3.50
CA LYS A 62 2.11 10.06 -3.73
C LYS A 62 2.44 8.58 -3.50
N THR A 63 3.62 8.14 -3.91
CA THR A 63 4.05 6.76 -3.70
C THR A 63 4.23 6.44 -2.21
N VAL A 64 4.83 7.35 -1.45
CA VAL A 64 4.99 7.23 0.02
C VAL A 64 3.63 7.21 0.72
N ASP A 65 2.71 8.12 0.36
CA ASP A 65 1.35 8.15 0.93
C ASP A 65 0.58 6.84 0.69
N ILE A 66 0.66 6.27 -0.52
CA ILE A 66 0.04 4.98 -0.84
C ILE A 66 0.64 3.87 0.03
N LEU A 67 1.96 3.82 0.15
CA LEU A 67 2.66 2.81 0.94
C LEU A 67 2.27 2.93 2.42
N MET A 68 2.29 4.14 2.99
CA MET A 68 1.89 4.41 4.37
C MET A 68 0.44 4.06 4.64
N LYS A 69 -0.50 4.39 3.74
CA LYS A 69 -1.91 4.00 3.88
C LYS A 69 -2.07 2.49 3.91
N PHE A 70 -1.34 1.77 3.07
CA PHE A 70 -1.39 0.32 3.04
C PHE A 70 -0.83 -0.30 4.31
N MET A 71 0.33 0.18 4.78
CA MET A 71 0.96 -0.25 6.03
C MET A 71 0.13 0.11 7.26
N SER A 72 -0.52 1.28 7.27
CA SER A 72 -1.38 1.72 8.39
C SER A 72 -2.66 0.90 8.47
N LYS A 73 -3.31 0.64 7.32
CA LYS A 73 -4.47 -0.26 7.25
C LYS A 73 -4.11 -1.65 7.76
N MET A 74 -2.95 -2.16 7.35
CA MET A 74 -2.38 -3.41 7.81
C MET A 74 -2.17 -3.45 9.34
N ALA A 75 -1.53 -2.42 9.90
CA ALA A 75 -1.29 -2.31 11.34
C ALA A 75 -2.60 -2.22 12.15
N PHE A 76 -3.58 -1.48 11.64
CA PHE A 76 -4.90 -1.37 12.24
C PHE A 76 -5.64 -2.73 12.28
N GLU A 77 -5.67 -3.45 11.15
CA GLU A 77 -6.27 -4.79 11.04
C GLU A 77 -5.54 -5.84 11.89
N ALA A 78 -4.24 -5.69 12.12
CA ALA A 78 -3.49 -6.55 13.04
C ALA A 78 -3.85 -6.26 14.50
N SER A 79 -3.98 -4.99 14.87
CA SER A 79 -4.39 -4.56 16.22
C SER A 79 -5.79 -5.04 16.59
N LEU A 80 -6.75 -4.98 15.67
CA LEU A 80 -8.09 -5.53 15.86
C LEU A 80 -8.06 -7.04 16.13
N LEU A 81 -7.31 -7.79 15.31
CA LEU A 81 -7.19 -9.24 15.47
C LEU A 81 -6.53 -9.62 16.81
N LEU A 82 -5.50 -8.88 17.24
CA LEU A 82 -4.86 -9.06 18.55
C LEU A 82 -5.85 -8.78 19.70
N LYS A 83 -6.68 -7.75 19.58
CA LYS A 83 -7.68 -7.39 20.59
C LYS A 83 -8.77 -8.46 20.72
N THR A 84 -9.27 -8.99 19.59
CA THR A 84 -10.26 -10.08 19.59
C THR A 84 -9.70 -11.35 20.25
N ARG A 85 -8.44 -11.72 19.97
CA ARG A 85 -7.80 -12.86 20.67
C ARG A 85 -7.70 -12.62 22.17
N ARG A 86 -7.25 -11.44 22.60
CA ARG A 86 -7.17 -11.10 24.04
C ARG A 86 -8.51 -11.16 24.75
N ASN A 87 -9.58 -10.71 24.10
CA ASN A 87 -10.92 -10.75 24.67
C ASN A 87 -11.45 -12.19 24.79
N HIS A 88 -11.15 -13.06 23.82
CA HIS A 88 -11.50 -14.48 23.90
C HIS A 88 -10.76 -15.20 25.04
N THR A 89 -9.46 -14.93 25.24
CA THR A 89 -8.70 -15.55 26.34
C THR A 89 -9.15 -15.07 27.72
N ARG A 90 -9.66 -13.85 27.85
CA ARG A 90 -10.22 -13.31 29.10
C ARG A 90 -11.64 -13.79 29.42
N SER A 91 -12.41 -14.21 28.42
CA SER A 91 -13.77 -14.75 28.61
C SER A 91 -13.79 -16.25 28.91
N ALA A 92 -12.64 -16.93 28.80
CA ALA A 92 -12.47 -18.36 29.04
C ALA A 92 -11.82 -18.68 30.40
N ILE A 93 -11.69 -17.68 31.27
CA ILE A 93 -11.23 -17.75 32.68
C ILE A 93 -12.41 -17.26 33.53
#